data_AF-A0A938HQ48-F1
#
_entry.id   AF-A0A938HQ48-F1
#
_cell.length_a   1.000
_cell.length_b   1.000
_cell.length_c   1.000
_cell.angle_alpha   90.00
_cell.angle_beta   90.00
_cell.angle_gamma   90.00
#
_symmetry.space_group_name_H-M   'P 1'
#
loop_
_entity.id
_entity.type
_entity.pdbx_description
1 polymer ?
#
loop_
_entity_poly.entity_id
_entity_poly.type
_entity_poly.pdbx_seq_one_letter_code
_entity_poly.pdbx_strand_id
1 'polypeptide(L)'
;MRIVDVDIESLNSAARRGRVRSPETQQLVDTIDSLGPGEGKAILLEPGQTAQRARSRLAYAARIAGKRLQIVVQDDRVLFALSRRRPRRRRAKAED
;
A
#
# COMPACT_ATOMS: atom_id res chain seq x y z
N MET A 1 -14.18 30.99 -20.56
CA MET A 1 -14.04 29.94 -19.52
C MET A 1 -15.36 29.18 -19.46
N ARG A 2 -15.36 27.85 -19.65
CA ARG A 2 -16.58 27.02 -19.67
C ARG A 2 -16.52 26.03 -18.51
N ILE A 3 -17.51 26.10 -17.63
CA ILE A 3 -17.69 25.17 -16.52
C ILE A 3 -18.67 24.09 -17.00
N VAL A 4 -18.34 22.83 -16.78
CA VAL A 4 -19.18 21.67 -17.13
C VAL A 4 -19.34 20.80 -15.90
N ASP A 5 -20.55 20.29 -15.70
CA ASP A 5 -20.86 19.38 -14.61
C ASP A 5 -20.22 18.01 -14.87
N VAL A 6 -19.64 17.44 -13.83
CA VAL A 6 -18.96 16.14 -13.90
C VAL A 6 -19.54 15.25 -12.81
N ASP A 7 -19.88 14.02 -13.18
CA ASP A 7 -20.32 13.00 -12.23
C ASP A 7 -19.21 12.67 -11.22
N ILE A 8 -19.59 12.52 -9.94
CA ILE A 8 -18.74 12.04 -8.85
C ILE A 8 -18.06 10.71 -9.19
N GLU A 9 -18.72 9.80 -9.90
CA GLU A 9 -18.09 8.53 -10.30
C GLU A 9 -16.99 8.74 -11.34
N SER A 10 -17.21 9.67 -12.27
CA SER A 10 -16.22 10.08 -13.27
C SER A 10 -15.05 10.80 -12.61
N LEU A 11 -15.31 11.65 -11.61
CA LEU A 11 -14.29 12.32 -10.79
C LEU A 11 -13.46 11.30 -9.99
N ASN A 12 -14.12 10.33 -9.35
CA ASN A 12 -13.46 9.26 -8.61
C ASN A 12 -12.62 8.36 -9.52
N SER A 13 -13.11 8.06 -10.72
CA SER A 13 -12.41 7.26 -11.72
C SER A 13 -11.24 8.01 -12.36
N ALA A 14 -11.38 9.31 -12.62
CA ALA A 14 -10.30 10.18 -13.09
C ALA A 14 -9.24 10.38 -11.99
N ALA A 15 -9.66 10.58 -10.74
CA ALA A 15 -8.76 10.70 -9.61
C ALA A 15 -8.08 9.37 -9.25
N ARG A 16 -8.70 8.21 -9.51
CA ARG A 16 -8.03 6.90 -9.43
C ARG A 16 -7.00 6.75 -10.56
N ARG A 17 -7.34 7.10 -11.80
CA ARG A 17 -6.44 7.05 -12.97
C ARG A 17 -5.28 8.04 -12.89
N GLY A 18 -5.47 9.21 -12.28
CA GLY A 18 -4.43 10.23 -12.11
C GLY A 18 -3.43 9.92 -10.99
N ARG A 19 -3.85 9.22 -9.91
CA ARG A 19 -3.01 8.99 -8.73
C ARG A 19 -2.00 7.83 -8.86
N VAL A 20 -2.18 6.93 -9.83
CA VAL A 20 -1.21 5.86 -10.13
C VAL A 20 0.02 6.39 -10.90
N ARG A 21 -0.03 7.61 -11.45
CA ARG A 21 0.97 8.12 -12.40
C ARG A 21 2.27 8.67 -11.83
N SER A 22 2.45 8.77 -10.52
CA SER A 22 3.77 9.19 -10.01
C SER A 22 4.77 8.04 -10.22
N PRO A 23 5.94 8.27 -10.84
CA PRO A 23 6.94 7.22 -11.04
C PRO A 23 7.31 6.52 -9.73
N GLU A 24 7.35 7.26 -8.63
CA GLU A 24 7.58 6.74 -7.27
C GLU A 24 6.48 5.76 -6.84
N THR A 25 5.20 6.10 -7.06
CA THR A 25 4.09 5.20 -6.74
C THR A 25 4.14 3.94 -7.58
N GLN A 26 4.41 4.06 -8.88
CA GLN A 26 4.49 2.90 -9.78
C GLN A 26 5.64 1.97 -9.37
N GLN A 27 6.81 2.52 -9.04
CA GLN A 27 7.94 1.74 -8.54
C GLN A 27 7.59 0.98 -7.26
N LEU A 28 6.84 1.59 -6.34
CA LEU A 28 6.36 0.92 -5.13
C LEU A 28 5.37 -0.20 -5.47
N VAL A 29 4.45 0.02 -6.41
CA VAL A 29 3.51 -1.03 -6.88
C VAL A 29 4.27 -2.20 -7.48
N ASP A 30 5.20 -1.97 -8.40
CA ASP A 30 5.99 -3.01 -9.05
C ASP A 30 6.85 -3.79 -8.03
N THR A 31 7.39 -3.07 -7.04
CA THR A 31 8.14 -3.67 -5.91
C THR A 31 7.24 -4.57 -5.06
N ILE A 32 6.01 -4.16 -4.79
CA ILE A 32 5.02 -4.95 -4.03
C ILE A 32 4.53 -6.14 -4.85
N ASP A 33 4.40 -6.00 -6.17
CA ASP A 33 3.98 -7.07 -7.05
C ASP A 33 5.02 -8.17 -7.18
N SER A 34 6.30 -7.79 -7.25
CA SER A 34 7.44 -8.73 -7.27
C SER A 34 7.79 -9.36 -5.92
N LEU A 35 7.25 -8.86 -4.81
CA LEU A 35 7.53 -9.36 -3.46
C LEU A 35 7.02 -10.80 -3.26
N GLY A 36 7.94 -11.73 -2.94
CA GLY A 36 7.63 -13.13 -2.67
C GLY A 36 7.07 -13.39 -1.26
N PRO A 37 6.43 -14.55 -1.02
CA PRO A 37 5.99 -14.94 0.31
C PRO A 37 7.17 -15.06 1.30
N GLY A 38 7.11 -14.33 2.41
CA GLY A 38 8.17 -14.35 3.42
C GLY A 38 9.34 -13.40 3.16
N GLU A 39 9.32 -12.70 2.02
CA GLU A 39 10.27 -11.64 1.73
C GLU A 39 9.83 -10.30 2.37
N GLY A 40 10.81 -9.50 2.75
CA GLY A 40 10.63 -8.13 3.23
C GLY A 40 11.60 -7.19 2.55
N LYS A 41 11.19 -5.94 2.37
CA LYS A 41 12.01 -4.85 1.83
C LYS A 41 11.97 -3.66 2.77
N ALA A 42 12.90 -2.74 2.58
CA ALA A 42 13.03 -1.52 3.37
C ALA A 42 13.03 -0.30 2.44
N ILE A 43 12.33 0.75 2.84
CA ILE A 43 12.53 2.10 2.29
C ILE A 43 13.45 2.85 3.25
N LEU A 44 14.57 3.37 2.76
CA LEU A 44 15.41 4.30 3.49
C LEU A 44 14.78 5.70 3.41
N LEU A 45 14.62 6.36 4.56
CA LEU A 45 14.06 7.69 4.65
C LEU A 45 15.17 8.71 4.42
N GLU A 46 15.04 9.50 3.36
CA GLU A 46 15.96 10.61 3.11
C GLU A 46 15.68 11.79 4.07
N PRO A 47 16.68 12.68 4.29
CA PRO A 47 16.49 13.89 5.09
C PRO A 47 15.27 14.70 4.63
N GLY A 48 14.37 15.03 5.57
CA GLY A 48 13.13 15.75 5.28
C GLY A 48 11.93 14.85 4.91
N GLN A 49 12.14 13.54 4.76
CA GLN A 49 11.05 12.57 4.67
C GLN A 49 10.64 12.10 6.07
N THR A 50 9.34 11.86 6.26
CA THR A 50 8.83 11.30 7.51
C THR A 50 8.39 9.86 7.29
N ALA A 51 8.62 9.02 8.31
CA ALA A 51 8.18 7.63 8.29
C ALA A 51 6.67 7.51 8.02
N GLN A 52 5.88 8.46 8.51
CA GLN A 52 4.44 8.51 8.29
C GLN A 52 4.09 8.68 6.81
N ARG A 53 4.78 9.57 6.09
CA ARG A 53 4.57 9.77 4.64
C ARG A 53 4.93 8.52 3.85
N ALA A 54 6.09 7.90 4.13
CA ALA A 54 6.50 6.66 3.49
C ALA A 54 5.50 5.52 3.75
N ARG A 55 5.01 5.39 5.00
CA ARG A 55 3.98 4.42 5.38
C ARG A 55 2.67 4.65 4.62
N SER A 56 2.20 5.89 4.50
CA SER A 56 0.99 6.23 3.74
C SER A 56 1.13 5.90 2.25
N ARG A 57 2.29 6.17 1.64
CA ARG A 57 2.58 5.80 0.25
C ARG A 57 2.61 4.30 0.03
N LEU A 58 3.28 3.55 0.91
CA LEU A 58 3.30 2.09 0.88
C LEU A 58 1.90 1.49 1.00
N ALA A 59 1.09 1.99 1.94
CA ALA A 59 -0.28 1.54 2.11
C ALA A 59 -1.14 1.83 0.86
N TYR A 60 -0.93 2.99 0.25
CA TYR A 60 -1.61 3.37 -0.98
C TYR A 60 -1.21 2.46 -2.16
N ALA A 61 0.09 2.25 -2.37
CA ALA A 61 0.62 1.35 -3.41
C ALA A 61 0.15 -0.10 -3.21
N ALA A 62 0.14 -0.59 -1.97
CA ALA A 62 -0.38 -1.92 -1.65
C ALA A 62 -1.87 -2.07 -2.03
N ARG A 63 -2.66 -1.02 -1.80
CA ARG A 63 -4.07 -0.99 -2.19
C ARG A 63 -4.24 -1.06 -3.72
N ILE A 64 -3.37 -0.41 -4.47
CA ILE A 64 -3.35 -0.48 -5.94
C ILE A 64 -2.97 -1.88 -6.40
N ALA A 65 -1.90 -2.46 -5.82
CA ALA A 65 -1.44 -3.83 -6.10
C ALA A 65 -2.42 -4.93 -5.61
N GLY A 66 -3.49 -4.57 -4.89
CA GLY A 66 -4.43 -5.54 -4.32
C GLY A 66 -3.84 -6.42 -3.22
N LYS A 67 -2.68 -6.03 -2.65
CA LYS A 67 -1.96 -6.79 -1.63
C LYS A 67 -2.13 -6.16 -0.24
N ARG A 68 -1.92 -6.98 0.80
CA ARG A 68 -1.87 -6.51 2.19
C ARG A 68 -0.43 -6.56 2.67
N LEU A 69 0.06 -5.47 3.24
CA LEU A 69 1.40 -5.38 3.81
C LEU A 69 1.36 -5.37 5.33
N GLN A 70 2.37 -5.98 5.94
CA GLN A 70 2.83 -5.63 7.28
C GLN A 70 3.88 -4.53 7.12
N ILE A 71 3.74 -3.42 7.84
CA ILE A 71 4.65 -2.27 7.76
C ILE A 71 5.12 -1.91 9.17
N VAL A 72 6.43 -1.76 9.33
CA VAL A 72 7.09 -1.39 10.59
C VAL A 72 8.04 -0.23 10.31
N VAL A 73 8.10 0.72 11.23
CA VAL A 73 9.09 1.81 11.19
C VAL A 73 10.21 1.43 12.14
N GLN A 74 11.45 1.47 11.66
CA GLN A 74 12.64 1.23 12.44
C GLN A 74 13.68 2.29 12.08
N ASP A 75 14.00 3.15 13.04
CA ASP A 75 14.99 4.23 12.89
C ASP A 75 14.76 5.09 11.64
N ASP A 76 15.69 5.05 10.69
CA ASP A 76 15.69 5.76 9.41
C ASP A 76 14.98 4.98 8.30
N ARG A 77 14.25 3.91 8.61
CA ARG A 77 13.71 2.98 7.61
C ARG A 77 12.26 2.61 7.85
N VAL A 78 11.56 2.35 6.75
CA VAL A 78 10.24 1.73 6.77
C VAL A 78 10.35 0.34 6.16
N LEU A 79 10.26 -0.67 7.01
CA LEU A 79 10.27 -2.08 6.64
C LEU A 79 8.86 -2.52 6.24
N PHE A 80 8.76 -3.30 5.18
CA PHE A 80 7.49 -3.86 4.74
C PHE A 80 7.64 -5.26 4.15
N ALA A 81 6.61 -6.08 4.36
CA ALA A 81 6.51 -7.44 3.84
C ALA A 81 5.06 -7.78 3.52
N LEU A 82 4.82 -8.81 2.70
CA LEU A 82 3.46 -9.32 2.50
C LEU A 82 2.89 -9.84 3.81
N SER A 83 1.71 -9.34 4.20
CA SER A 83 1.00 -9.85 5.35
C SER A 83 0.56 -11.27 5.07
N ARG A 84 1.05 -12.24 5.85
CA ARG A 84 0.51 -13.59 5.84
C ARG A 84 -0.97 -13.49 6.22
N ARG A 85 -1.89 -13.94 5.35
CA ARG A 85 -3.29 -14.18 5.77
C ARG A 85 -3.21 -15.14 6.95
N ARG A 86 -3.47 -14.69 8.17
CA ARG A 86 -3.65 -15.63 9.29
C ARG A 86 -4.75 -16.61 8.87
N PRO A 87 -4.52 -17.93 8.85
CA PRO A 87 -5.63 -18.85 8.73
C PRO A 87 -6.59 -18.52 9.86
N ARG A 88 -7.87 -18.31 9.52
CA ARG A 88 -8.95 -18.13 10.49
C ARG A 88 -8.84 -19.31 11.45
N ARG A 89 -8.35 -19.07 12.67
CA ARG A 89 -8.31 -20.06 13.74
C ARG A 89 -9.78 -20.35 14.05
N ARG A 90 -10.38 -21.34 13.38
CA ARG A 90 -11.66 -21.92 13.79
C ARG A 90 -11.44 -22.31 15.25
N ARG A 91 -12.10 -21.62 16.17
CA ARG A 91 -12.22 -22.10 17.54
C ARG A 91 -12.87 -23.48 17.40
N ALA A 92 -12.10 -24.54 17.58
CA ALA A 92 -12.66 -25.84 17.87
C ALA A 92 -13.45 -25.63 19.16
N LYS A 93 -14.77 -25.59 19.06
CA LYS A 93 -15.61 -25.89 20.21
C LYS A 93 -15.27 -27.32 20.57
N ALA A 94 -14.61 -27.50 21.71
CA ALA A 94 -14.74 -28.75 22.45
C ALA A 94 -16.20 -28.76 22.92
N GLU A 95 -17.01 -29.62 22.31
CA GLU A 95 -18.25 -30.09 22.92
C GLU A 95 -17.88 -31.36 23.70
N ASP A 96 -18.36 -31.38 24.94
CA ASP A 96 -18.31 -32.44 25.94
C ASP A 96 -18.76 -33.81 25.40
#